data_AF-A0A7Y5GHP7-F1
#
_entry.id   AF-A0A7Y5GHP7-F1
#
_cell.length_a   1.000
_cell.length_b   1.000
_cell.length_c   1.000
_cell.angle_alpha   90.00
_cell.angle_beta   90.00
_cell.angle_gamma   90.00
#
_symmetry.space_group_name_H-M   'P 1'
#
loop_
_entity.id
_entity.type
_entity.pdbx_description
1 polymer ?
#
loop_
_entity_poly.entity_id
_entity_poly.type
_entity_poly.pdbx_seq_one_letter_code
_entity_poly.pdbx_strand_id
1 'polypeptide(L)'
;MSAWPNLGPTTAVLSGASGRLISITIAVEPRLLENLLETLSQLSFPVNPQIYHQGSILSTHPEGDREAKATTLVEFPAYERDLAEVESVMEAYGFSRDSVYVRDMLEELHAGTGNGVVIRYN
;
A
#
# COMPACT_ATOMS: atom_id res chain seq x y z
N MET A 1 9.39 34.95 18.87
CA MET A 1 9.22 34.88 17.41
C MET A 1 9.96 33.65 16.92
N SER A 2 9.24 32.60 16.51
CA SER A 2 9.86 31.41 15.95
C SER A 2 10.02 31.63 14.45
N ALA A 3 11.25 31.84 13.99
CA ALA A 3 11.56 31.89 12.57
C ALA A 3 11.55 30.46 12.03
N TRP A 4 10.56 30.14 11.20
CA TRP A 4 10.60 28.92 10.41
C TRP A 4 11.66 29.12 9.32
N PRO A 5 12.63 28.20 9.15
CA PRO A 5 13.55 28.29 8.05
C PRO A 5 12.76 28.13 6.74
N ASN A 6 12.88 29.12 5.85
CA ASN A 6 12.41 29.03 4.46
C ASN A 6 13.29 27.99 3.76
N LEU A 7 12.95 26.72 3.92
CA LEU A 7 13.43 25.66 3.06
C LEU A 7 12.75 25.92 1.71
N GLY A 8 13.53 26.13 0.64
CA GLY A 8 13.02 26.08 -0.73
C GLY A 8 12.34 24.74 -1.00
N PRO A 9 11.85 24.45 -2.23
CA PRO A 9 11.22 23.17 -2.55
C PRO A 9 12.24 22.04 -2.40
N THR A 10 12.40 21.62 -1.16
CA THR A 10 13.11 20.42 -0.77
C THR A 10 12.06 19.38 -1.08
N THR A 11 12.32 18.53 -2.06
CA THR A 11 11.64 17.24 -2.13
C THR A 11 11.88 16.60 -0.77
N ALA A 12 10.96 16.83 0.17
CA ALA A 12 10.95 16.11 1.41
C ALA A 12 10.91 14.64 1.01
N VAL A 13 11.64 13.81 1.72
CA VAL A 13 11.53 12.37 1.55
C VAL A 13 11.43 11.85 2.97
N LEU A 14 10.40 11.05 3.24
CA LEU A 14 10.27 10.38 4.53
C LEU A 14 11.25 9.21 4.56
N SER A 15 12.54 9.52 4.64
CA SER A 15 13.63 8.55 4.64
C SER A 15 14.30 8.46 6.01
N GLY A 16 14.52 7.23 6.46
CA GLY A 16 15.34 6.91 7.62
C GLY A 16 16.49 5.98 7.26
N ALA A 17 17.20 5.46 8.28
CA ALA A 17 18.28 4.49 8.07
C ALA A 17 17.81 3.18 7.39
N SER A 18 16.51 2.91 7.43
CA SER A 18 15.86 1.76 6.78
C SER A 18 15.41 2.03 5.34
N GLY A 19 15.70 3.21 4.79
CA GLY A 19 15.24 3.64 3.48
C GLY A 19 13.98 4.50 3.56
N ARG A 20 13.26 4.56 2.44
CA ARG A 20 12.07 5.38 2.25
C ARG A 20 10.85 4.74 2.90
N LEU A 21 10.00 5.55 3.52
CA LEU A 21 8.74 5.11 4.07
C LEU A 21 7.70 5.04 2.95
N ILE A 22 7.17 3.86 2.75
CA ILE A 22 6.17 3.54 1.74
C ILE A 22 4.86 3.12 2.41
N SER A 23 3.77 3.32 1.68
CA SER A 23 2.46 2.77 2.01
C SER A 23 2.24 1.54 1.13
N ILE A 24 1.99 0.40 1.77
CA ILE A 24 1.66 -0.85 1.10
C ILE A 24 0.15 -1.07 1.24
N THR A 25 -0.54 -1.17 0.11
CA THR A 25 -1.95 -1.56 0.04
C THR A 25 -2.08 -2.93 -0.60
N ILE A 26 -2.75 -3.86 0.08
CA ILE A 26 -3.00 -5.21 -0.42
C ILE A 26 -4.50 -5.35 -0.66
N ALA A 27 -4.87 -5.77 -1.85
CA ALA A 27 -6.26 -6.04 -2.17
C ALA A 27 -6.56 -7.53 -2.16
N VAL A 28 -7.54 -7.90 -1.33
CA VAL A 28 -7.88 -9.28 -1.07
C VAL A 28 -9.39 -9.49 -1.10
N GLU A 29 -9.83 -10.65 -1.59
CA GLU A 29 -11.23 -11.02 -1.47
C GLU A 29 -11.62 -11.10 0.02
N PRO A 30 -12.82 -10.64 0.44
CA PRO A 30 -13.20 -10.59 1.85
C PRO A 30 -13.03 -11.92 2.60
N ARG A 31 -13.29 -13.04 1.93
CA ARG A 31 -13.14 -14.41 2.48
C ARG A 31 -11.69 -14.83 2.78
N LEU A 32 -10.71 -14.12 2.22
CA LEU A 32 -9.28 -14.40 2.41
C LEU A 32 -8.62 -13.40 3.37
N LEU A 33 -9.38 -12.48 3.97
CA LEU A 33 -8.85 -11.47 4.89
C LEU A 33 -8.13 -12.11 6.09
N GLU A 34 -8.72 -13.12 6.71
CA GLU A 34 -8.12 -13.80 7.86
C GLU A 34 -6.78 -14.45 7.49
N ASN A 35 -6.75 -15.16 6.36
CA ASN A 35 -5.51 -15.76 5.84
C ASN A 35 -4.44 -14.71 5.53
N LEU A 36 -4.84 -13.54 5.01
CA LEU A 36 -3.92 -12.42 4.78
C LEU A 36 -3.34 -11.90 6.10
N LEU A 37 -4.17 -11.70 7.13
CA LEU A 37 -3.70 -11.22 8.42
C LEU A 37 -2.75 -12.23 9.10
N GLU A 38 -3.05 -13.52 8.99
CA GLU A 38 -2.15 -14.58 9.46
C GLU A 38 -0.83 -14.58 8.68
N THR A 39 -0.87 -14.37 7.37
CA THR A 39 0.33 -14.25 6.53
C THR A 39 1.17 -13.04 6.93
N LEU A 40 0.56 -11.87 7.14
CA LEU A 40 1.26 -10.65 7.58
C LEU A 40 1.87 -10.82 8.98
N SER A 41 1.32 -11.68 9.83
CA SER A 41 1.91 -11.98 11.14
C SER A 41 3.24 -12.74 11.08
N GLN A 42 3.60 -13.30 9.91
CA GLN A 42 4.87 -14.00 9.71
C GLN A 42 6.03 -13.06 9.37
N LEU A 43 5.75 -11.77 9.14
CA LEU A 43 6.78 -10.77 8.85
C LEU A 43 7.69 -10.55 10.06
N SER A 44 8.94 -10.20 9.79
CA SER A 44 9.97 -9.94 10.80
C SER A 44 9.73 -8.65 11.61
N PHE A 45 8.74 -7.86 11.21
CA PHE A 45 8.36 -6.60 11.83
C PHE A 45 6.86 -6.57 12.12
N PRO A 46 6.44 -5.85 13.18
CA PRO A 46 5.03 -5.70 13.48
C PRO A 46 4.35 -4.84 12.42
N VAL A 47 3.23 -5.34 11.90
CA VAL A 47 2.34 -4.59 11.02
C VAL A 47 1.15 -4.05 11.81
N ASN A 48 0.83 -2.77 11.62
CA ASN A 48 -0.41 -2.18 12.12
C ASN A 48 -1.33 -1.90 10.91
N PRO A 49 -2.18 -2.87 10.52
CA PRO A 49 -2.99 -2.75 9.32
C PRO A 49 -4.22 -1.88 9.54
N GLN A 50 -4.48 -0.98 8.59
CA GLN A 50 -5.76 -0.33 8.39
C GLN A 50 -6.57 -1.13 7.38
N ILE A 51 -7.80 -1.52 7.72
CA ILE A 51 -8.63 -2.39 6.90
C ILE A 51 -9.83 -1.61 6.37
N TYR A 52 -10.03 -1.67 5.05
CA TYR A 52 -11.17 -1.08 4.37
C TYR A 52 -12.00 -2.19 3.70
N HIS A 53 -13.14 -2.52 4.30
CA HIS A 53 -14.00 -3.62 3.85
C HIS A 53 -14.79 -3.33 2.57
N GLN A 54 -15.01 -2.05 2.27
CA GLN A 54 -15.79 -1.58 1.12
C GLN A 54 -14.89 -0.98 0.03
N GLY A 55 -13.71 -1.58 -0.18
CA GLY A 55 -12.78 -1.15 -1.21
C GLY A 55 -13.21 -1.59 -2.61
N SER A 56 -12.71 -0.89 -3.62
CA SER A 56 -12.77 -1.38 -5.01
C SER A 56 -11.47 -1.08 -5.76
N ILE A 57 -11.08 -2.04 -6.60
CA ILE A 57 -10.02 -1.88 -7.58
C ILE A 57 -10.68 -1.71 -8.94
N LEU A 58 -10.36 -0.61 -9.62
CA LEU A 58 -10.61 -0.49 -11.05
C LEU A 58 -9.45 -1.10 -11.83
N SER A 59 -9.68 -2.24 -12.47
CA SER A 59 -8.74 -2.82 -13.43
C SER A 59 -9.17 -2.49 -14.84
N THR A 60 -8.22 -2.17 -15.71
CA THR A 60 -8.47 -2.01 -17.15
C THR A 60 -8.23 -3.36 -17.80
N HIS A 61 -9.27 -3.92 -18.41
CA HIS A 61 -9.11 -5.12 -19.22
C HIS A 61 -8.37 -4.76 -20.52
N PRO A 62 -7.61 -5.69 -21.13
CA PRO A 62 -6.92 -5.44 -22.40
C PRO A 62 -7.87 -5.00 -23.53
N GLU A 63 -9.15 -5.36 -23.43
CA GLU A 63 -10.21 -5.05 -24.38
C GLU A 63 -10.82 -3.64 -24.18
N GLY A 64 -10.35 -2.88 -23.18
CA GLY A 64 -10.75 -1.49 -22.91
C GLY A 64 -11.87 -1.33 -21.88
N ASP A 65 -12.54 -2.41 -21.49
CA ASP A 65 -13.55 -2.38 -20.43
C ASP A 65 -12.91 -2.19 -19.05
N ARG A 66 -13.56 -1.36 -18.23
CA ARG A 66 -13.16 -1.09 -16.84
C ARG A 66 -14.08 -1.86 -15.92
N GLU A 67 -13.53 -2.83 -15.18
CA GLU A 67 -14.28 -3.56 -14.17
C GLU A 67 -13.84 -3.11 -12.78
N ALA A 68 -14.83 -2.78 -11.93
CA ALA A 68 -14.61 -2.48 -10.54
C ALA A 68 -14.88 -3.76 -9.73
N LYS A 69 -13.82 -4.38 -9.20
CA LYS A 69 -13.97 -5.55 -8.33
C LYS A 69 -14.05 -5.10 -6.87
N ALA A 70 -15.13 -5.46 -6.20
CA ALA A 70 -15.25 -5.27 -4.75
C ALA A 70 -14.19 -6.11 -4.03
N THR A 71 -13.47 -5.47 -3.11
CA THR A 71 -12.33 -6.08 -2.43
C THR A 71 -12.23 -5.52 -1.01
N THR A 72 -11.62 -6.28 -0.11
CA THR A 72 -11.06 -5.70 1.11
C THR A 72 -9.68 -5.15 0.79
N LEU A 73 -9.37 -3.96 1.29
CA LEU A 73 -8.05 -3.36 1.20
C LEU A 73 -7.42 -3.39 2.58
N VAL A 74 -6.18 -3.85 2.65
CA VAL A 74 -5.36 -3.84 3.86
C VAL A 74 -4.18 -2.94 3.60
N GLU A 75 -4.05 -1.87 4.36
CA GLU A 75 -3.04 -0.85 4.16
C GLU A 75 -2.17 -0.71 5.39
N PHE A 76 -0.86 -0.58 5.19
CA PHE A 76 0.05 -0.33 6.31
C PHE A 76 1.34 0.37 5.87
N PRO A 77 1.96 1.13 6.77
CA PRO A 77 3.28 1.72 6.56
C PRO A 77 4.37 0.63 6.62
N ALA A 78 5.34 0.69 5.70
CA ALA A 78 6.55 -0.15 5.74
C ALA A 78 7.75 0.62 5.18
N TYR A 79 8.97 0.16 5.46
CA TYR A 79 10.14 0.70 4.76
C TYR A 79 10.36 -0.04 3.45
N GLU A 80 10.89 0.67 2.45
CA GLU A 80 11.18 0.14 1.12
C GLU A 80 12.06 -1.12 1.14
N ARG A 81 12.98 -1.21 2.10
CA ARG A 81 13.83 -2.40 2.27
C ARG A 81 13.03 -3.67 2.64
N ASP A 82 11.88 -3.49 3.30
CA ASP A 82 11.06 -4.58 3.83
C ASP A 82 10.07 -5.10 2.76
N LEU A 83 9.92 -4.40 1.63
CA LEU A 83 9.02 -4.77 0.53
C LEU A 83 9.30 -6.18 -0.02
N ALA A 84 10.58 -6.52 -0.20
CA ALA A 84 10.97 -7.84 -0.71
C ALA A 84 10.54 -8.98 0.24
N GLU A 85 10.56 -8.73 1.56
CA GLU A 85 10.07 -9.68 2.55
C GLU A 85 8.55 -9.83 2.45
N VAL A 86 7.82 -8.71 2.35
CA VAL A 86 6.36 -8.71 2.17
C VAL A 86 5.95 -9.50 0.93
N GLU A 87 6.56 -9.24 -0.22
CA GLU A 87 6.28 -9.98 -1.46
C GLU A 87 6.60 -11.48 -1.32
N SER A 88 7.74 -11.81 -0.72
CA SER A 88 8.15 -13.21 -0.54
C SER A 88 7.21 -13.98 0.38
N VAL A 89 6.78 -13.36 1.48
CA VAL A 89 5.83 -13.97 2.41
C VAL A 89 4.46 -14.08 1.74
N MET A 90 4.02 -13.07 0.99
CA MET A 90 2.76 -13.13 0.26
C MET A 90 2.71 -14.30 -0.72
N GLU A 91 3.76 -14.49 -1.53
CA GLU A 91 3.83 -15.60 -2.47
C GLU A 91 3.89 -16.96 -1.78
N ALA A 92 4.67 -17.08 -0.70
CA ALA A 92 4.81 -18.34 0.04
C ALA A 92 3.46 -18.86 0.58
N TYR A 93 2.53 -17.96 0.88
CA TYR A 93 1.19 -18.28 1.37
C TYR A 93 0.09 -18.17 0.30
N GLY A 94 0.47 -18.07 -0.98
CA GLY A 94 -0.44 -18.20 -2.13
C GLY A 94 -1.12 -16.92 -2.59
N PHE A 95 -0.64 -15.75 -2.18
CA PHE A 95 -1.10 -14.45 -2.67
C PHE A 95 -0.27 -13.98 -3.87
N SER A 96 -0.91 -13.38 -4.86
CA SER A 96 -0.22 -12.83 -6.04
C SER A 96 0.50 -11.52 -5.70
N ARG A 97 1.71 -11.31 -6.23
CA ARG A 97 2.41 -10.02 -6.14
C ARG A 97 1.60 -8.88 -6.76
N ASP A 98 0.79 -9.16 -7.78
CA ASP A 98 -0.06 -8.16 -8.44
C ASP A 98 -1.14 -7.58 -7.51
N SER A 99 -1.38 -8.20 -6.35
CA SER A 99 -2.29 -7.70 -5.32
C SER A 99 -1.65 -6.67 -4.39
N VAL A 100 -0.33 -6.48 -4.46
CA VAL A 100 0.46 -5.57 -3.62
C VAL A 100 0.70 -4.27 -4.38
N TYR A 101 0.16 -3.18 -3.86
CA TYR A 101 0.31 -1.84 -4.39
C TYR A 101 1.20 -1.03 -3.47
N VAL A 102 2.20 -0.36 -4.03
CA VAL A 102 3.17 0.44 -3.26
C VAL A 102 3.08 1.89 -3.70
N ARG A 103 2.98 2.79 -2.72
CA ARG A 103 3.06 4.24 -2.93
C ARG A 103 4.07 4.85 -1.98
N ASP A 104 4.70 5.94 -2.41
CA ASP A 104 5.47 6.76 -1.48
C ASP A 104 4.51 7.41 -0.49
N MET A 105 4.78 7.31 0.81
CA MET A 105 3.87 7.84 1.82
C MET A 105 3.80 9.36 1.78
N LEU A 106 4.89 10.03 1.41
CA LEU A 106 4.87 11.48 1.23
C LEU A 106 4.10 11.86 -0.02
N GLU A 107 4.20 11.08 -1.10
CA GLU A 107 3.31 11.28 -2.24
C GLU A 107 1.86 11.08 -1.83
N GLU A 108 1.52 10.07 -1.03
CA GLU A 108 0.16 9.84 -0.53
C GLU A 108 -0.40 11.04 0.24
N LEU A 109 0.40 11.62 1.16
CA LEU A 109 0.02 12.82 1.90
C LEU A 109 -0.19 14.06 1.00
N HIS A 110 0.51 14.12 -0.14
CA HIS A 110 0.37 15.21 -1.10
C HIS A 110 -0.67 14.92 -2.22
N ALA A 111 -0.92 13.65 -2.52
CA ALA A 111 -1.63 13.18 -3.69
C ALA A 111 -3.07 12.80 -3.38
N GLY A 112 -3.85 13.75 -2.87
CA GLY A 112 -5.31 13.71 -3.00
C GLY A 112 -5.82 13.50 -4.46
N THR A 113 -4.94 13.34 -5.46
CA THR A 113 -5.22 12.99 -6.86
C THR A 113 -3.92 12.47 -7.52
N GLY A 114 -3.85 11.23 -8.03
CA GLY A 114 -2.67 10.76 -8.80
C GLY A 114 -2.71 9.31 -9.31
N ASN A 115 -2.35 9.12 -10.59
CA ASN A 115 -2.60 7.96 -11.47
C ASN A 115 -1.89 6.64 -11.12
N GLY A 116 -2.59 5.54 -11.40
CA GLY A 116 -2.26 4.15 -11.08
C GLY A 116 -3.58 3.42 -10.81
N VAL A 117 -3.58 2.12 -10.52
CA VAL A 117 -4.79 1.40 -10.09
C VAL A 117 -5.60 2.29 -9.14
N VAL A 118 -6.83 2.63 -9.55
CA VAL A 118 -7.68 3.54 -8.78
C VAL A 118 -8.27 2.72 -7.65
N ILE A 119 -7.56 2.73 -6.53
CA ILE A 119 -8.02 2.20 -5.26
C ILE A 119 -9.03 3.21 -4.73
N ARG A 120 -10.29 2.80 -4.61
CA ARG A 120 -11.32 3.61 -3.95
C ARG A 120 -11.63 3.04 -2.58
N TYR A 121 -11.53 3.91 -1.60
CA TYR A 121 -12.05 3.74 -0.26
C TYR A 121 -13.51 4.27 -0.29
N ASN A 122 -14.46 3.50 0.22
CA ASN A 122 -15.84 3.99 0.46
C ASN A 122 -15.95 4.63 1.85
#